data_AF-A0A7Y2UZN6-F1
#
_entry.id   AF-A0A7Y2UZN6-F1
#
_cell.length_a   1.000
_cell.length_b   1.000
_cell.length_c   1.000
_cell.angle_alpha   90.00
_cell.angle_beta   90.00
_cell.angle_gamma   90.00
#
_symmetry.space_group_name_H-M   'P 1'
#
loop_
_entity.id
_entity.type
_entity.pdbx_description
1 polymer ?
#
loop_
_entity_poly.entity_id
_entity_poly.type
_entity_poly.pdbx_seq_one_letter_code
_entity_poly.pdbx_strand_id
1 'polypeptide(L)' 'LYSYDTYHIHSVFGVAQPRSCPGVPTSVLSPRATWNNDEAYYKTAFKLSNAFRENFVKFEAYANEEIRRGGPQRYGF' A
#
# COMPACT_ATOMS: atom_id res chain seq x y z
N LEU A 1 -17.20 1.67 8.93
CA LEU A 1 -15.89 2.18 9.38
C LEU A 1 -14.95 0.99 9.52
N TYR A 2 -13.68 1.12 9.11
CA TYR A 2 -12.65 0.09 9.33
C TYR A 2 -12.05 0.25 10.73
N SER A 3 -11.76 -0.86 11.41
CA SER A 3 -11.03 -0.89 12.68
C SER A 3 -9.72 -1.65 12.54
N TYR A 4 -8.77 -1.41 13.44
CA TYR A 4 -7.50 -2.17 13.48
C TYR A 4 -7.69 -3.67 13.72
N ASP A 5 -8.84 -4.06 14.31
CA ASP A 5 -9.21 -5.46 14.57
C ASP A 5 -9.66 -6.18 13.29
N THR A 6 -10.17 -5.44 12.31
CA THR A 6 -10.73 -5.99 11.06
C THR A 6 -9.85 -5.71 9.85
N TYR A 7 -8.96 -4.71 9.94
CA TYR A 7 -8.05 -4.32 8.88
C TYR A 7 -6.61 -4.19 9.38
N HIS A 8 -5.68 -4.50 8.49
CA HIS A 8 -4.27 -4.13 8.60
C HIS A 8 -4.00 -2.95 7.66
N ILE A 9 -3.41 -1.87 8.17
CA ILE A 9 -3.00 -0.75 7.32
C ILE A 9 -1.67 -1.08 6.68
N HIS A 10 -1.62 -1.07 5.35
CA HIS A 10 -0.42 -1.38 4.61
C HIS A 10 0.68 -0.36 4.91
N SER A 11 1.82 -0.82 5.43
CA SER A 11 2.93 0.06 5.86
C SER A 11 3.49 1.02 4.79
N VAL A 12 3.56 0.61 3.51
CA VAL A 12 4.01 1.46 2.40
C VAL A 12 2.89 2.34 1.80
N PHE A 13 1.72 1.77 1.49
CA PHE A 13 0.68 2.46 0.74
C PHE A 13 -0.44 3.08 1.59
N GLY A 14 -0.53 2.75 2.88
CA GLY A 14 -1.60 3.24 3.76
C GLY A 14 -2.99 2.66 3.49
N VAL A 15 -3.13 1.74 2.53
CA VAL A 15 -4.41 1.10 2.20
C VAL A 15 -4.87 0.16 3.32
N ALA A 16 -6.17 0.12 3.57
CA ALA A 16 -6.77 -0.79 4.54
C ALA A 16 -6.94 -2.19 3.92
N GLN A 17 -6.15 -3.16 4.39
CA GLN A 17 -6.19 -4.55 3.94
C GLN A 17 -7.07 -5.37 4.89
N PRO A 18 -8.14 -6.02 4.42
CA PRO A 18 -9.03 -6.78 5.28
C PRO A 18 -8.30 -8.00 5.86
N ARG A 19 -8.57 -8.33 7.13
CA ARG A 19 -8.01 -9.53 7.78
C ARG A 19 -8.78 -10.80 7.43
N SER A 20 -10.01 -10.67 6.95
CA SER A 20 -10.84 -11.77 6.48
C SER A 20 -11.73 -11.33 5.32
N CYS A 21 -12.04 -12.26 4.42
CA CYS A 21 -12.97 -12.05 3.31
C CYS A 21 -13.66 -13.39 3.00
N PRO A 22 -15.00 -13.48 3.09
CA PRO A 22 -15.72 -14.73 2.82
C PRO A 22 -15.40 -15.29 1.43
N GLY A 23 -15.09 -16.60 1.36
CA GLY A 23 -14.72 -17.27 0.11
C GLY A 23 -13.28 -17.01 -0.36
N VAL A 24 -12.48 -16.25 0.39
CA VAL A 24 -11.08 -15.95 0.05
C VAL A 24 -10.13 -16.50 1.12
N PRO A 25 -9.10 -17.29 0.74
CA PRO A 25 -8.11 -17.77 1.70
C PRO A 25 -7.36 -16.61 2.38
N THR A 26 -7.27 -16.61 3.71
CA THR A 26 -6.57 -15.57 4.47
C THR A 26 -5.11 -15.41 4.07
N SER A 27 -4.46 -16.49 3.60
CA SER A 27 -3.06 -16.49 3.16
C SER A 27 -2.79 -15.54 1.99
N VAL A 28 -3.79 -15.22 1.16
CA VAL A 28 -3.63 -14.33 0.00
C VAL A 28 -3.94 -12.87 0.31
N LEU A 29 -4.54 -12.57 1.46
CA LEU A 29 -4.99 -11.22 1.82
C LEU A 29 -3.82 -10.28 2.20
N SER A 30 -2.68 -10.86 2.55
CA SER A 30 -1.43 -10.14 2.81
C SER A 30 -0.43 -10.41 1.67
N PRO A 31 -0.20 -9.44 0.76
CA PRO A 31 0.82 -9.57 -0.28
C PRO A 31 2.22 -9.81 0.28
N ARG A 32 2.52 -9.32 1.49
CA ARG A 32 3.78 -9.62 2.18
C ARG A 32 3.88 -11.11 2.51
N ALA A 33 2.80 -11.71 3.02
CA ALA A 33 2.78 -13.12 3.39
C ALA A 33 2.90 -14.04 2.17
N THR A 34 2.49 -13.61 0.98
CA THR A 34 2.58 -14.43 -0.23
C THR A 34 3.98 -14.50 -0.84
N TRP A 35 4.89 -13.59 -0.46
CA TRP A 35 6.24 -13.53 -1.02
C TRP A 35 7.25 -14.43 -0.31
N ASN A 36 6.98 -14.85 0.92
CA ASN A 36 7.91 -15.63 1.77
C ASN A 36 9.34 -15.03 1.86
N ASN A 37 9.47 -13.73 1.57
CA ASN A 37 10.73 -12.99 1.58
C ASN A 37 10.40 -11.50 1.80
N ASP A 38 10.50 -11.07 3.05
CA ASP A 38 10.16 -9.70 3.44
C ASP A 38 11.07 -8.67 2.77
N GLU A 39 12.36 -8.96 2.61
CA GLU A 39 13.33 -8.03 2.02
C GLU A 39 13.00 -7.77 0.54
N ALA A 40 12.81 -8.83 -0.25
CA ALA A 40 12.45 -8.71 -1.67
C ALA A 40 11.09 -8.02 -1.87
N TYR A 41 10.14 -8.31 -0.98
CA TYR A 41 8.84 -7.66 -0.96
C TYR A 41 8.97 -6.16 -0.72
N TYR A 42 9.66 -5.75 0.35
CA TYR A 42 9.81 -4.32 0.68
C TYR A 42 10.63 -3.56 -0.36
N LYS A 43 11.68 -4.18 -0.92
CA LYS A 43 12.43 -3.60 -2.05
C LYS A 43 11.51 -3.31 -3.25
N THR A 44 10.63 -4.26 -3.58
CA THR A 44 9.68 -4.09 -4.68
C THR A 44 8.59 -3.07 -4.35
N ALA A 45 8.07 -3.09 -3.12
CA ALA A 45 7.06 -2.15 -2.66
C ALA A 45 7.59 -0.70 -2.67
N PHE A 46 8.84 -0.47 -2.26
CA PHE A 46 9.46 0.86 -2.32
C PHE A 46 9.75 1.31 -3.75
N LYS A 47 10.22 0.41 -4.62
CA LYS A 47 10.34 0.70 -6.06
C LYS A 47 9.00 1.15 -6.64
N LEU A 48 7.91 0.46 -6.30
CA LEU A 48 6.56 0.81 -6.76
C LEU A 48 6.09 2.15 -6.17
N SER A 49 6.30 2.40 -4.87
CA SER A 49 5.94 3.69 -4.26
C SER A 49 6.65 4.87 -4.93
N ASN A 50 7.93 4.69 -5.28
CA ASN A 50 8.71 5.72 -5.98
C ASN A 50 8.14 5.96 -7.39
N ALA A 51 7.86 4.90 -8.14
CA ALA A 51 7.24 5.01 -9.47
C ALA A 51 5.89 5.75 -9.45
N PHE A 52 5.04 5.49 -8.44
CA PHE A 52 3.78 6.23 -8.26
C PHE A 52 4.04 7.72 -7.99
N ARG A 53 4.98 8.04 -7.09
CA ARG A 53 5.33 9.43 -6.75
C ARG A 53 5.88 10.19 -7.95
N GLU A 54 6.83 9.60 -8.66
CA GLU A 54 7.44 10.19 -9.86
C GLU A 54 6.41 10.44 -10.96
N ASN A 55 5.52 9.47 -11.21
CA ASN A 55 4.47 9.65 -12.21
C ASN A 55 3.45 10.72 -11.80
N PHE A 56 3.16 10.86 -10.50
CA PHE A 56 2.17 11.80 -9.99
C PHE A 56 2.59 13.28 -10.16
N VAL A 57 3.89 13.58 -10.28
CA VAL A 57 4.39 14.94 -10.54
C VAL A 57 3.69 15.61 -11.74
N LYS A 58 3.35 14.83 -12.76
CA LYS A 58 2.63 15.30 -13.97
C LYS A 58 1.23 15.87 -13.66
N PHE A 59 0.64 15.47 -12.54
CA PHE A 59 -0.73 15.77 -12.15
C PHE A 59 -0.82 16.61 -10.87
N GLU A 60 0.30 16.89 -10.21
CA GLU A 60 0.35 17.52 -8.88
C GLU A 60 -0.33 18.90 -8.85
N ALA A 61 -0.19 19.67 -9.93
CA ALA A 61 -0.81 20.99 -10.07
C ALA A 61 -2.35 20.94 -10.12
N TYR A 62 -2.92 19.80 -10.53
CA TYR A 62 -4.38 19.60 -10.63
C TYR A 62 -4.95 18.87 -9.42
N ALA A 63 -4.11 18.39 -8.51
CA ALA A 63 -4.52 17.65 -7.33
C ALA A 63 -4.81 18.58 -6.16
N ASN A 64 -5.98 18.41 -5.52
CA ASN A 64 -6.24 19.04 -4.23
C ASN A 64 -5.48 18.31 -3.10
N GLU A 65 -5.53 18.87 -1.90
CA GLU A 65 -4.84 18.32 -0.73
C GLU A 65 -5.29 16.90 -0.36
N GLU A 66 -6.56 16.58 -0.56
CA GLU A 66 -7.10 15.24 -0.32
C GLU A 66 -6.44 14.19 -1.24
N ILE A 67 -6.34 14.49 -2.54
CA ILE A 67 -5.68 13.62 -3.51
C ILE A 67 -4.19 13.47 -3.19
N ARG A 68 -3.50 14.56 -2.82
CA ARG A 68 -2.08 14.52 -2.44
C ARG A 68 -1.83 13.62 -1.23
N ARG A 69 -2.73 13.62 -0.25
CA ARG A 69 -2.65 12.77 0.94
C ARG A 69 -2.95 11.30 0.67
N GLY A 70 -3.62 10.98 -0.44
CA GLY A 70 -3.90 9.61 -0.88
C GLY A 70 -2.71 8.85 -1.45
N GLY A 71 -1.53 9.49 -1.57
CA GLY A 71 -0.32 8.86 -2.09
C GLY A 71 0.32 7.83 -1.13
N PRO A 72 1.38 7.13 -1.59
CA PRO A 72 2.15 6.23 -0.74
C PRO A 72 2.74 6.94 0.50
N GLN A 73 2.66 6.29 1.66
CA GLN A 73 3.01 6.84 2.98
C GLN A 73 4.50 6.68 3.32
N ARG A 74 5.15 5.65 2.76
CA ARG A 74 6.59 5.42 2.90
C ARG A 74 7.22 5.26 1.54
N TYR A 75 8.44 5.74 1.43
CA TYR A 75 9.31 5.59 0.28
C TYR A 75 10.75 5.46 0.80
N GLY A 76 11.55 4.68 0.08
CA GLY A 76 12.93 4.36 0.43
C GLY A 76 13.79 4.28 -0.83
N PHE A 77 15.11 4.34 -0.65
CA PHE A 77 16.11 4.28 -1.72
C PHE A 77 16.30 2.85 -2.23
#